data_AF-A0A9W4UD76-F1
#
_entry.id   AF-A0A9W4UD76-F1
#
_cell.length_a   1.000
_cell.length_b   1.000
_cell.length_c   1.000
_cell.angle_alpha   90.00
_cell.angle_beta   90.00
_cell.angle_gamma   90.00
#
_symmetry.space_group_name_H-M   'P 1'
#
loop_
_entity.id
_entity.type
_entity.pdbx_description
1 polymer ?
#
loop_
_entity_poly.entity_id
_entity_poly.type
_entity_poly.pdbx_seq_one_letter_code
_entity_poly.pdbx_strand_id
1 'polypeptide(L)'
;MAAIEHNAQSVQGHLPAMLKSRRMRTVFLMMFLFCVVMYTLSLLAIDIHDYSSPQHVYEKLKNGTFYHSGDNYQEHHGIDHITLPKPVSSASPDDYLRTHNGKVKLPGMLQSESSQQQTPVYLQTEAVGATSDQMKPTSAPVSRTTQLSDPSSITSSANLDSTSTVPNPLPTYTDHVNNDTEIDWSSFAYVQYVTNPTYLCNSLMILESLYRLGTQADLVMLYPRQWKVPALREDAETPESSQLAKARDEYGAKLVPIEVQSYDRGDITWTDSFTKLLLFNQTQYKRVIHLDSDGTVKKPMDELFHLPSAACAMPRGYWLDPIQLASIIIVAEPSAEEFARIQDYINTHEDSGFDMDIMDSIYHDSALIFPHRNYLLLTGEFRGDQHAKYLGNEYEEWNATKAVEETRYIHWSEWPLPKPWIRPHEVDLKNKQPKCHDTDKEGEDCRNRDAYLALREDFTRRRKEVCGREFDHEDRAKRSMGTKR
;
A
#
# COMPACT_ATOMS: atom_id res chain seq x y z
N MET A 1 41.48 59.54 -7.26
CA MET A 1 40.91 59.45 -5.90
C MET A 1 41.63 60.46 -5.02
N ALA A 2 41.03 61.62 -4.73
CA ALA A 2 41.64 62.68 -3.89
C ALA A 2 40.74 63.07 -2.71
N ALA A 3 39.88 62.13 -2.29
CA ALA A 3 38.84 62.33 -1.26
C ALA A 3 38.84 61.19 -0.21
N ILE A 4 39.92 60.41 -0.14
CA ILE A 4 40.06 59.25 0.78
C ILE A 4 41.19 59.49 1.80
N GLU A 5 42.19 60.30 1.48
CA GLU A 5 43.33 60.59 2.39
C GLU A 5 42.95 61.49 3.58
N HIS A 6 41.85 62.26 3.50
CA HIS A 6 41.48 63.22 4.54
C HIS A 6 40.67 62.62 5.71
N ASN A 7 40.54 61.29 5.82
CA ASN A 7 39.89 60.63 6.97
C ASN A 7 40.80 59.66 7.74
N ALA A 8 42.05 59.49 7.31
CA ALA A 8 43.03 58.60 7.96
C ALA A 8 43.57 59.13 9.31
N GLN A 9 43.31 60.39 9.67
CA GLN A 9 43.81 61.01 10.90
C GLN A 9 42.76 61.14 12.02
N SER A 10 41.53 60.64 11.82
CA SER A 10 40.45 60.78 12.82
C SER A 10 40.19 59.54 13.69
N VAL A 11 40.86 58.40 13.44
CA VAL A 11 40.64 57.12 14.16
C VAL A 11 41.92 56.62 14.84
N GLN A 12 42.68 57.53 15.47
CA GLN A 12 43.85 57.19 16.28
C GLN A 12 43.59 57.42 17.78
N GLY A 13 42.48 56.85 18.26
CA GLY A 13 42.09 56.87 19.67
C GLY A 13 40.97 55.85 19.95
N HIS A 14 40.96 55.26 21.15
CA HIS A 14 39.99 54.27 21.63
C HIS A 14 40.03 52.86 20.98
N LEU A 15 41.18 52.18 21.08
CA LEU A 15 41.18 50.72 21.27
C LEU A 15 41.52 50.42 22.76
N PRO A 16 40.55 50.03 23.61
CA PRO A 16 40.77 49.89 25.04
C PRO A 16 41.59 48.64 25.39
N ALA A 17 42.32 48.72 26.51
CA ALA A 17 43.42 47.83 26.88
C ALA A 17 43.03 46.40 27.37
N MET A 18 42.29 45.64 26.57
CA MET A 18 42.15 44.18 26.75
C MET A 18 43.28 43.44 26.01
N LEU A 19 43.78 42.33 26.60
CA LEU A 19 44.93 41.47 26.20
C LEU A 19 46.25 41.58 27.03
N LYS A 20 46.16 41.98 28.31
CA LYS A 20 47.27 41.85 29.28
C LYS A 20 47.49 40.42 29.84
N SER A 21 46.55 39.49 29.65
CA SER A 21 46.65 38.10 30.13
C SER A 21 47.01 37.12 29.01
N ARG A 22 47.98 36.21 29.26
CA ARG A 22 48.39 35.16 28.31
C ARG A 22 47.23 34.19 27.99
N ARG A 23 46.37 33.92 28.98
CA ARG A 23 45.14 33.12 28.84
C ARG A 23 44.10 33.81 27.96
N MET A 24 43.97 35.13 28.10
CA MET A 24 43.07 35.94 27.28
C MET A 24 43.54 36.03 25.81
N ARG A 25 44.86 36.08 25.57
CA ARG A 25 45.45 35.94 24.22
C ARG A 25 45.16 34.58 23.61
N THR A 26 45.20 33.50 24.40
CA THR A 26 44.85 32.15 23.95
C THR A 26 43.39 32.06 23.55
N VAL A 27 42.47 32.58 24.37
CA VAL A 27 41.02 32.60 24.05
C VAL A 27 40.74 33.43 22.80
N PHE A 28 41.31 34.63 22.66
CA PHE A 28 41.12 35.46 21.47
C PHE A 28 41.69 34.80 20.21
N LEU A 29 42.86 34.15 20.31
CA LEU A 29 43.43 33.38 19.20
C LEU A 29 42.57 32.16 18.83
N MET A 30 42.01 31.45 19.81
CA MET A 30 41.10 30.33 19.54
C MET A 30 39.76 30.79 18.94
N MET A 31 39.21 31.93 19.36
CA MET A 31 38.02 32.51 18.71
C MET A 31 38.34 32.99 17.29
N PHE A 32 39.52 33.58 17.07
CA PHE A 32 39.95 33.98 15.73
C PHE A 32 40.15 32.76 14.81
N LEU A 33 40.82 31.70 15.29
CA LEU A 33 40.91 30.43 14.56
C LEU A 33 39.54 29.78 14.34
N PHE A 34 38.62 29.84 15.30
CA PHE A 34 37.26 29.33 15.11
C PHE A 34 36.51 30.11 14.03
N CYS A 35 36.58 31.44 14.02
CA CYS A 35 36.01 32.27 12.96
C CYS A 35 36.69 32.00 11.59
N VAL A 36 38.01 31.82 11.54
CA VAL A 36 38.71 31.45 10.31
C VAL A 36 38.27 30.06 9.84
N VAL A 37 38.18 29.07 10.72
CA VAL A 37 37.71 27.71 10.39
C VAL A 37 36.25 27.73 9.91
N MET A 38 35.36 28.48 10.57
CA MET A 38 33.98 28.64 10.12
C MET A 38 33.88 29.40 8.79
N TYR A 39 34.76 30.36 8.53
CA TYR A 39 34.84 31.06 7.25
C TYR A 39 35.39 30.17 6.13
N THR A 40 36.42 29.36 6.40
CA THR A 40 36.91 28.35 5.44
C THR A 40 35.93 27.21 5.23
N LEU A 41 35.15 26.83 6.25
CA LEU A 41 34.04 25.87 6.09
C LEU A 41 32.88 26.48 5.30
N SER A 42 32.63 27.79 5.42
CA SER A 42 31.66 28.50 4.57
C SER A 42 32.13 28.58 3.11
N LEU A 43 33.42 28.79 2.87
CA LEU A 43 34.02 28.76 1.52
C LEU A 43 34.04 27.33 0.94
N LEU A 44 34.35 26.31 1.75
CA LEU A 44 34.26 24.91 1.33
C LEU A 44 32.80 24.48 1.11
N ALA A 45 31.83 25.03 1.84
CA ALA A 45 30.40 24.81 1.59
C ALA A 45 29.91 25.49 0.29
N ILE A 46 30.63 26.51 -0.20
CA ILE A 46 30.40 27.10 -1.53
C ILE A 46 30.96 26.17 -2.63
N ASP A 47 32.13 25.54 -2.42
CA ASP A 47 32.69 24.53 -3.35
C ASP A 47 32.02 23.14 -3.28
N ILE A 48 31.27 22.84 -2.20
CA ILE A 48 30.53 21.56 -2.03
C ILE A 48 29.07 21.66 -2.54
N HIS A 49 28.65 22.82 -3.04
CA HIS A 49 27.28 23.02 -3.52
C HIS A 49 27.03 22.59 -4.98
N ASP A 50 28.05 22.09 -5.69
CA ASP A 50 27.96 21.65 -7.10
C ASP A 50 27.52 20.18 -7.26
N TYR A 51 26.32 19.87 -6.75
CA TYR A 51 25.47 18.81 -7.28
C TYR A 51 24.00 19.21 -7.17
N SER A 52 23.20 18.89 -8.19
CA SER A 52 21.76 19.21 -8.32
C SER A 52 21.39 20.72 -8.33
N SER A 53 21.87 21.48 -9.33
CA SER A 53 21.28 22.79 -9.66
C SER A 53 20.05 22.66 -10.58
N PRO A 54 19.04 23.55 -10.48
CA PRO A 54 17.81 23.48 -11.30
C PRO A 54 18.02 23.56 -12.82
N GLN A 55 19.18 24.03 -13.30
CA GLN A 55 19.45 24.14 -14.73
C GLN A 55 19.59 22.78 -15.43
N HIS A 56 19.92 21.70 -14.71
CA HIS A 56 19.96 20.36 -15.31
C HIS A 56 18.56 19.83 -15.68
N VAL A 57 17.52 20.25 -14.94
CA VAL A 57 16.11 19.96 -15.30
C VAL A 57 15.69 20.80 -16.50
N TYR A 58 16.08 22.08 -16.52
CA TYR A 58 15.75 23.01 -17.61
C TYR A 58 16.35 22.59 -18.96
N GLU A 59 17.61 22.15 -19.01
CA GLU A 59 18.23 21.68 -20.26
C GLU A 59 17.68 20.30 -20.70
N LYS A 60 17.21 19.43 -19.79
CA LYS A 60 16.48 18.20 -20.19
C LYS A 60 15.14 18.52 -20.87
N LEU A 61 14.40 19.52 -20.40
CA LEU A 61 13.15 19.97 -21.02
C LEU A 61 13.33 20.67 -22.39
N LYS A 62 14.54 21.14 -22.69
CA LYS A 62 14.83 22.03 -23.83
C LYS A 62 15.32 21.30 -25.07
N ASN A 63 15.92 20.12 -24.92
CA ASN A 63 16.61 19.40 -25.99
C ASN A 63 15.80 18.19 -26.55
N GLY A 64 14.51 18.09 -26.25
CA GLY A 64 13.59 17.02 -26.66
C GLY A 64 12.72 17.31 -27.88
N THR A 65 13.30 17.89 -28.95
CA THR A 65 12.74 18.08 -30.31
C THR A 65 11.20 18.14 -30.48
N PHE A 66 10.65 19.35 -30.60
CA PHE A 66 9.39 19.56 -31.33
C PHE A 66 9.56 19.19 -32.81
N TYR A 67 8.57 18.52 -33.39
CA TYR A 67 8.20 18.77 -34.79
C TYR A 67 7.16 19.88 -34.80
N HIS A 68 7.41 20.95 -35.55
CA HIS A 68 6.52 22.10 -35.61
C HIS A 68 6.35 22.58 -37.05
N SER A 69 5.11 22.48 -37.55
CA SER A 69 4.65 23.16 -38.75
C SER A 69 3.19 23.53 -38.54
N GLY A 70 2.95 24.72 -37.99
CA GLY A 70 1.67 25.39 -38.24
C GLY A 70 1.69 25.94 -39.67
N ASP A 71 0.53 26.05 -40.30
CA ASP A 71 -0.02 27.39 -40.44
C ASP A 71 -1.55 27.40 -40.65
N ASN A 72 -2.12 28.56 -40.38
CA ASN A 72 -3.54 28.92 -40.36
C ASN A 72 -4.30 28.63 -41.67
N TYR A 73 -5.63 28.44 -41.59
CA TYR A 73 -6.61 29.30 -42.30
C TYR A 73 -8.03 29.19 -41.68
N GLN A 74 -8.93 30.08 -42.11
CA GLN A 74 -10.19 30.44 -41.44
C GLN A 74 -11.41 29.52 -41.74
N GLU A 75 -12.47 29.70 -40.95
CA GLU A 75 -13.82 29.21 -41.23
C GLU A 75 -14.37 29.74 -42.57
N HIS A 76 -15.08 28.89 -43.31
CA HIS A 76 -16.24 29.30 -44.13
C HIS A 76 -17.17 28.12 -44.45
N HIS A 77 -18.41 28.43 -44.83
CA HIS A 77 -19.48 27.44 -45.05
C HIS A 77 -19.26 26.57 -46.30
N GLY A 78 -19.69 25.31 -46.24
CA GLY A 78 -19.83 24.43 -47.40
C GLY A 78 -20.57 23.14 -47.07
N ILE A 79 -21.70 22.90 -47.71
CA ILE A 79 -22.41 21.61 -47.72
C ILE A 79 -21.98 20.88 -48.98
N ASP A 80 -21.51 19.61 -48.90
CA ASP A 80 -22.11 18.51 -49.67
C ASP A 80 -21.61 17.10 -49.29
N HIS A 81 -22.29 16.09 -49.81
CA HIS A 81 -22.04 14.66 -49.57
C HIS A 81 -20.69 14.14 -50.11
N ILE A 82 -20.14 13.06 -49.48
CA ILE A 82 -19.83 11.80 -50.18
C ILE A 82 -19.61 10.61 -49.22
N THR A 83 -20.12 9.46 -49.69
CA THR A 83 -20.22 8.08 -49.19
C THR A 83 -19.06 7.48 -48.34
N LEU A 84 -19.44 6.78 -47.26
CA LEU A 84 -18.60 5.80 -46.54
C LEU A 84 -18.62 4.41 -47.20
N PRO A 85 -17.47 3.71 -47.34
CA PRO A 85 -17.44 2.25 -47.51
C PRO A 85 -17.78 1.51 -46.21
N LYS A 86 -18.53 0.40 -46.30
CA LYS A 86 -18.77 -0.54 -45.19
C LYS A 86 -17.82 -1.76 -45.26
N PRO A 87 -17.62 -2.51 -44.16
CA PRO A 87 -16.49 -3.43 -44.03
C PRO A 87 -16.67 -4.76 -44.78
N VAL A 88 -15.54 -5.44 -45.02
CA VAL A 88 -15.47 -6.84 -45.46
C VAL A 88 -15.21 -7.74 -44.24
N SER A 89 -15.83 -8.91 -44.20
CA SER A 89 -15.79 -9.84 -43.07
C SER A 89 -14.81 -11.00 -43.25
N SER A 90 -14.61 -11.74 -42.15
CA SER A 90 -14.34 -13.20 -42.10
C SER A 90 -13.11 -13.77 -42.82
N ALA A 91 -12.08 -14.13 -42.04
CA ALA A 91 -11.42 -15.45 -42.14
C ALA A 91 -10.67 -15.83 -40.85
N SER A 92 -10.77 -17.11 -40.49
CA SER A 92 -10.00 -17.91 -39.53
C SER A 92 -10.27 -19.38 -39.96
N PRO A 93 -9.36 -20.38 -39.82
CA PRO A 93 -8.32 -20.49 -38.80
C PRO A 93 -6.95 -21.05 -39.29
N ASP A 94 -6.13 -21.46 -38.32
CA ASP A 94 -5.11 -22.54 -38.36
C ASP A 94 -4.12 -22.63 -39.54
N ASP A 95 -2.90 -22.10 -39.35
CA ASP A 95 -1.66 -22.86 -39.63
C ASP A 95 -0.44 -22.30 -38.84
N TYR A 96 0.71 -22.98 -38.95
CA TYR A 96 2.05 -22.71 -38.40
C TYR A 96 2.43 -23.30 -37.03
N LEU A 97 2.76 -24.60 -37.06
CA LEU A 97 3.81 -25.21 -36.23
C LEU A 97 4.96 -25.71 -37.12
N ARG A 98 6.20 -25.72 -36.57
CA ARG A 98 7.45 -26.29 -37.15
C ARG A 98 7.98 -25.58 -38.42
N THR A 99 9.29 -25.34 -38.62
CA THR A 99 10.52 -25.78 -37.92
C THR A 99 11.62 -24.70 -38.02
N HIS A 100 12.62 -24.75 -37.14
CA HIS A 100 14.03 -24.84 -37.59
C HIS A 100 14.96 -25.35 -36.48
N ASN A 101 15.86 -26.26 -36.85
CA ASN A 101 16.95 -26.78 -36.01
C ASN A 101 18.27 -26.36 -36.68
N GLY A 102 19.14 -25.64 -35.97
CA GLY A 102 20.42 -25.17 -36.51
C GLY A 102 21.55 -25.25 -35.48
N LYS A 103 22.49 -26.20 -35.65
CA LYS A 103 23.70 -26.31 -34.83
C LYS A 103 24.84 -25.48 -35.42
N VAL A 104 25.50 -24.68 -34.60
CA VAL A 104 26.85 -24.12 -34.87
C VAL A 104 27.75 -24.38 -33.64
N LYS A 105 29.08 -24.42 -33.85
CA LYS A 105 30.08 -24.91 -32.88
C LYS A 105 30.83 -23.78 -32.16
N LEU A 106 31.32 -24.10 -30.95
CA LEU A 106 32.31 -23.35 -30.15
C LEU A 106 33.68 -23.25 -30.86
N PRO A 107 34.51 -22.24 -30.53
CA PRO A 107 35.45 -22.34 -29.39
C PRO A 107 35.37 -21.13 -28.42
N GLY A 108 35.98 -21.12 -27.21
CA GLY A 108 36.70 -22.17 -26.47
C GLY A 108 37.69 -21.59 -25.44
N MET A 109 37.95 -22.31 -24.32
CA MET A 109 38.83 -21.95 -23.18
C MET A 109 38.31 -20.80 -22.27
N LEU A 110 38.60 -20.75 -20.97
CA LEU A 110 39.53 -21.51 -20.10
C LEU A 110 38.88 -21.87 -18.73
N GLN A 111 39.54 -22.68 -17.90
CA GLN A 111 39.00 -23.30 -16.67
C GLN A 111 39.58 -22.71 -15.38
N SER A 112 38.87 -22.92 -14.26
CA SER A 112 39.50 -23.16 -12.95
C SER A 112 38.66 -24.11 -12.09
N GLU A 113 39.27 -25.20 -11.61
CA GLU A 113 38.74 -26.10 -10.58
C GLU A 113 39.00 -25.46 -9.18
N SER A 114 38.51 -25.91 -8.01
CA SER A 114 37.82 -27.15 -7.59
C SER A 114 36.93 -26.82 -6.36
N SER A 115 36.02 -27.66 -5.86
CA SER A 115 36.39 -28.80 -4.99
C SER A 115 35.17 -29.65 -4.58
N GLN A 116 35.44 -30.89 -4.17
CA GLN A 116 34.50 -31.83 -3.54
C GLN A 116 34.45 -31.58 -2.02
N GLN A 117 33.61 -32.17 -1.15
CA GLN A 117 32.69 -33.32 -1.15
C GLN A 117 31.66 -33.05 0.02
N GLN A 118 30.68 -33.85 0.49
CA GLN A 118 30.27 -35.27 0.38
C GLN A 118 28.78 -35.40 0.82
N THR A 119 28.12 -36.52 0.52
CA THR A 119 26.78 -36.89 1.02
C THR A 119 26.75 -38.32 1.58
N PRO A 120 26.03 -38.59 2.69
CA PRO A 120 25.37 -39.87 2.97
C PRO A 120 23.83 -39.70 2.82
N VAL A 121 23.07 -40.49 2.04
CA VAL A 121 22.88 -41.96 2.02
C VAL A 121 21.97 -42.46 3.16
N TYR A 122 20.88 -43.12 2.76
CA TYR A 122 19.84 -43.73 3.61
C TYR A 122 20.33 -44.96 4.40
N LEU A 123 19.65 -45.26 5.51
CA LEU A 123 19.57 -46.60 6.08
C LEU A 123 18.14 -46.89 6.58
N GLN A 124 17.60 -48.05 6.21
CA GLN A 124 16.42 -48.67 6.81
C GLN A 124 16.86 -49.96 7.53
N THR A 125 16.27 -50.26 8.70
CA THR A 125 16.23 -51.62 9.28
C THR A 125 14.97 -51.82 10.12
N GLU A 126 14.36 -53.00 9.97
CA GLU A 126 13.22 -53.57 10.72
C GLU A 126 13.68 -54.16 12.08
N ALA A 127 12.86 -54.56 13.08
CA ALA A 127 11.50 -54.16 13.52
C ALA A 127 11.42 -54.25 15.08
N VAL A 128 10.68 -55.07 15.86
CA VAL A 128 9.71 -56.20 15.72
C VAL A 128 8.82 -56.24 17.01
N GLY A 129 7.52 -56.59 16.92
CA GLY A 129 6.63 -56.89 18.07
C GLY A 129 5.49 -55.86 18.27
N ALA A 130 4.18 -56.15 18.18
CA ALA A 130 3.31 -57.19 18.81
C ALA A 130 2.99 -56.86 20.29
N THR A 131 1.73 -56.87 20.79
CA THR A 131 0.48 -57.54 20.36
C THR A 131 -0.81 -56.73 20.68
N SER A 132 -1.94 -57.16 20.08
CA SER A 132 -3.37 -57.14 20.53
C SER A 132 -3.73 -56.35 21.81
N ASP A 133 -4.82 -55.57 21.86
CA ASP A 133 -6.18 -56.15 22.04
C ASP A 133 -7.37 -55.30 21.58
N GLN A 134 -8.56 -55.93 21.54
CA GLN A 134 -9.82 -55.38 21.03
C GLN A 134 -10.76 -54.90 22.15
N MET A 135 -11.60 -53.88 21.87
CA MET A 135 -13.06 -54.03 22.01
C MET A 135 -13.88 -52.88 21.37
N LYS A 136 -14.92 -53.26 20.61
CA LYS A 136 -16.15 -52.48 20.32
C LYS A 136 -17.20 -52.84 21.43
N PRO A 137 -18.37 -52.18 21.61
CA PRO A 137 -19.32 -51.82 20.53
C PRO A 137 -20.22 -50.57 20.72
N THR A 138 -20.95 -50.22 19.63
CA THR A 138 -22.24 -49.47 19.61
C THR A 138 -22.29 -48.02 20.14
N SER A 139 -23.24 -47.15 19.76
CA SER A 139 -24.35 -47.21 18.78
C SER A 139 -24.69 -45.78 18.26
N ALA A 140 -25.40 -45.69 17.13
CA ALA A 140 -25.78 -44.42 16.49
C ALA A 140 -27.22 -43.94 16.88
N PRO A 141 -27.91 -43.02 16.18
CA PRO A 141 -28.31 -41.74 16.79
C PRO A 141 -29.82 -41.58 17.05
N VAL A 142 -30.19 -40.56 17.82
CA VAL A 142 -31.59 -40.20 18.09
C VAL A 142 -32.03 -39.02 17.23
N SER A 143 -32.97 -39.26 16.31
CA SER A 143 -33.81 -38.20 15.72
C SER A 143 -35.05 -37.97 16.59
N ARG A 144 -35.63 -36.77 16.54
CA ARG A 144 -36.96 -36.49 17.11
C ARG A 144 -37.81 -35.70 16.12
N THR A 145 -38.96 -36.26 15.77
CA THR A 145 -39.96 -35.63 14.90
C THR A 145 -41.28 -35.57 15.66
N THR A 146 -41.97 -34.44 15.59
CA THR A 146 -43.38 -34.32 16.03
C THR A 146 -44.16 -33.48 15.02
N GLN A 147 -45.11 -34.12 14.35
CA GLN A 147 -46.31 -33.46 13.82
C GLN A 147 -47.24 -33.13 15.01
N LEU A 148 -48.44 -32.55 14.90
CA LEU A 148 -49.37 -32.31 13.79
C LEU A 148 -50.40 -31.26 14.27
N SER A 149 -50.93 -30.38 13.40
CA SER A 149 -52.38 -30.07 13.35
C SER A 149 -52.70 -28.91 12.39
N ASP A 150 -53.58 -29.19 11.44
CA ASP A 150 -54.40 -28.24 10.69
C ASP A 150 -55.88 -28.56 11.06
N PRO A 151 -56.86 -27.62 10.98
CA PRO A 151 -57.86 -27.82 9.92
C PRO A 151 -58.62 -26.58 9.41
N SER A 152 -58.88 -26.59 8.09
CA SER A 152 -60.15 -26.23 7.40
C SER A 152 -60.71 -24.79 7.52
N SER A 153 -60.70 -23.97 6.46
CA SER A 153 -61.53 -24.03 5.22
C SER A 153 -62.94 -23.40 5.34
N ILE A 154 -63.14 -22.24 4.70
CA ILE A 154 -64.45 -21.74 4.21
C ILE A 154 -64.26 -21.12 2.81
N THR A 155 -65.20 -21.38 1.90
CA THR A 155 -65.23 -20.84 0.53
C THR A 155 -66.37 -19.83 0.33
N SER A 156 -66.16 -18.83 -0.54
CA SER A 156 -67.24 -18.19 -1.31
C SER A 156 -66.66 -17.47 -2.54
N SER A 157 -67.49 -17.18 -3.54
CA SER A 157 -67.07 -16.77 -4.88
C SER A 157 -67.92 -15.64 -5.46
N ALA A 158 -67.33 -14.85 -6.36
CA ALA A 158 -68.04 -13.96 -7.27
C ALA A 158 -67.21 -13.71 -8.54
N ASN A 159 -67.81 -13.88 -9.72
CA ASN A 159 -67.25 -13.41 -10.98
C ASN A 159 -67.72 -11.98 -11.24
N LEU A 160 -66.92 -11.18 -11.93
CA LEU A 160 -67.43 -10.07 -12.75
C LEU A 160 -66.50 -9.84 -13.95
N ASP A 161 -67.12 -9.69 -15.12
CA ASP A 161 -66.47 -9.62 -16.43
C ASP A 161 -66.21 -8.16 -16.83
N SER A 162 -65.04 -7.89 -17.43
CA SER A 162 -64.78 -6.64 -18.16
C SER A 162 -63.60 -6.79 -19.10
N THR A 163 -63.88 -6.77 -20.41
CA THR A 163 -62.87 -6.74 -21.47
C THR A 163 -62.17 -5.38 -21.50
N SER A 164 -60.83 -5.36 -21.37
CA SER A 164 -60.00 -4.19 -21.66
C SER A 164 -58.77 -4.60 -22.47
N THR A 165 -58.54 -3.93 -23.60
CA THR A 165 -57.49 -4.29 -24.55
C THR A 165 -56.19 -3.56 -24.22
N VAL A 166 -55.26 -4.25 -23.55
CA VAL A 166 -53.91 -3.73 -23.26
C VAL A 166 -52.96 -4.16 -24.40
N PRO A 167 -52.07 -3.28 -24.92
CA PRO A 167 -51.11 -3.65 -25.95
C PRO A 167 -50.14 -4.75 -25.49
N ASN A 168 -49.69 -5.59 -26.43
CA ASN A 168 -48.70 -6.63 -26.15
C ASN A 168 -47.46 -6.04 -25.45
N PRO A 169 -47.01 -6.61 -24.32
CA PRO A 169 -45.67 -6.37 -23.80
C PRO A 169 -44.62 -6.71 -24.86
N LEU A 170 -43.51 -5.96 -24.87
CA LEU A 170 -42.29 -6.39 -25.54
C LEU A 170 -41.87 -7.77 -25.02
N PRO A 171 -41.25 -8.63 -25.86
CA PRO A 171 -40.83 -9.95 -25.41
C PRO A 171 -39.84 -9.79 -24.26
N THR A 172 -40.26 -10.19 -23.06
CA THR A 172 -39.37 -10.25 -21.89
C THR A 172 -38.29 -11.28 -22.19
N TYR A 173 -37.08 -10.80 -22.44
CA TYR A 173 -35.88 -11.64 -22.47
C TYR A 173 -35.64 -12.13 -21.05
N THR A 174 -36.33 -13.20 -20.67
CA THR A 174 -36.12 -13.95 -19.43
C THR A 174 -34.82 -14.72 -19.60
N ASP A 175 -33.71 -14.02 -19.36
CA ASP A 175 -32.38 -14.62 -19.31
C ASP A 175 -32.36 -15.60 -18.14
N HIS A 176 -32.61 -16.87 -18.44
CA HIS A 176 -32.59 -17.96 -17.46
C HIS A 176 -31.14 -18.31 -17.11
N VAL A 177 -30.43 -17.35 -16.51
CA VAL A 177 -29.12 -17.52 -15.88
C VAL A 177 -29.30 -18.25 -14.55
N ASN A 178 -29.91 -19.45 -14.61
CA ASN A 178 -29.80 -20.45 -13.56
C ASN A 178 -28.37 -21.02 -13.64
N ASN A 179 -27.44 -20.28 -13.06
CA ASN A 179 -26.11 -20.74 -12.69
C ASN A 179 -25.68 -19.94 -11.46
N ASP A 180 -26.29 -20.26 -10.32
CA ASP A 180 -25.68 -20.04 -9.02
C ASP A 180 -24.43 -20.95 -8.92
N THR A 181 -23.38 -20.58 -9.65
CA THR A 181 -22.04 -21.14 -9.41
C THR A 181 -21.58 -20.57 -8.09
N GLU A 182 -21.82 -21.33 -7.02
CA GLU A 182 -21.38 -21.04 -5.66
C GLU A 182 -19.93 -20.54 -5.67
N ILE A 183 -19.73 -19.32 -5.16
CA ILE A 183 -18.44 -18.64 -5.22
C ILE A 183 -17.48 -19.40 -4.30
N ASP A 184 -16.46 -20.04 -4.87
CA ASP A 184 -15.37 -20.62 -4.10
C ASP A 184 -14.51 -19.50 -3.48
N TRP A 185 -14.87 -19.12 -2.26
CA TRP A 185 -14.13 -18.14 -1.47
C TRP A 185 -12.76 -18.64 -0.99
N SER A 186 -12.51 -19.96 -1.01
CA SER A 186 -11.17 -20.49 -0.66
C SER A 186 -10.11 -20.24 -1.75
N SER A 187 -10.54 -19.86 -2.95
CA SER A 187 -9.68 -19.33 -4.01
C SER A 187 -9.28 -17.85 -3.81
N PHE A 188 -9.74 -17.18 -2.74
CA PHE A 188 -9.51 -15.75 -2.49
C PHE A 188 -8.91 -15.48 -1.11
N ALA A 189 -8.02 -14.49 -0.99
CA ALA A 189 -7.46 -14.09 0.30
C ALA A 189 -7.13 -12.60 0.44
N TYR A 190 -7.31 -12.05 1.64
CA TYR A 190 -6.65 -10.82 2.08
C TYR A 190 -5.27 -11.16 2.66
N VAL A 191 -4.22 -10.56 2.12
CA VAL A 191 -2.82 -10.85 2.46
C VAL A 191 -2.17 -9.65 3.15
N GLN A 192 -1.71 -9.86 4.38
CA GLN A 192 -0.84 -8.93 5.10
C GLN A 192 0.59 -9.47 5.14
N TYR A 193 1.57 -8.58 5.15
CA TYR A 193 2.98 -8.91 5.39
C TYR A 193 3.52 -8.07 6.54
N VAL A 194 4.41 -8.65 7.36
CA VAL A 194 4.93 -8.00 8.56
C VAL A 194 6.44 -8.23 8.67
N THR A 195 7.18 -7.20 9.05
CA THR A 195 8.65 -7.26 9.17
C THR A 195 9.16 -6.84 10.55
N ASN A 196 8.30 -6.18 11.35
CA ASN A 196 8.59 -5.75 12.72
C ASN A 196 7.30 -5.77 13.60
N PRO A 197 7.41 -5.71 14.94
CA PRO A 197 6.26 -5.82 15.84
C PRO A 197 5.23 -4.70 15.70
N THR A 198 5.65 -3.51 15.24
CA THR A 198 4.76 -2.38 14.95
C THR A 198 3.78 -2.73 13.83
N TYR A 199 4.32 -3.24 12.72
CA TYR A 199 3.53 -3.64 11.56
C TYR A 199 2.77 -4.96 11.78
N LEU A 200 3.23 -5.84 12.68
CA LEU A 200 2.45 -6.98 13.16
C LEU A 200 1.14 -6.54 13.81
N CYS A 201 1.20 -5.64 14.80
CA CYS A 201 0.01 -5.11 15.45
C CYS A 201 -0.89 -4.31 14.48
N ASN A 202 -0.31 -3.55 13.55
CA ASN A 202 -1.08 -2.89 12.49
C ASN A 202 -1.88 -3.89 11.63
N SER A 203 -1.19 -4.91 11.12
CA SER A 203 -1.79 -5.95 10.27
C SER A 203 -2.82 -6.78 11.03
N LEU A 204 -2.59 -7.05 12.32
CA LEU A 204 -3.55 -7.71 13.20
C LEU A 204 -4.86 -6.92 13.37
N MET A 205 -4.82 -5.59 13.37
CA MET A 205 -6.02 -4.75 13.34
C MET A 205 -6.74 -4.79 12.00
N ILE A 206 -6.01 -4.93 10.88
CA ILE A 206 -6.62 -5.09 9.55
C ILE A 206 -7.33 -6.46 9.47
N LEU A 207 -6.67 -7.54 9.93
CA LEU A 207 -7.30 -8.87 9.99
C LEU A 207 -8.51 -8.89 10.95
N GLU A 208 -8.42 -8.27 12.12
CA GLU A 208 -9.57 -8.08 13.03
C GLU A 208 -10.74 -7.40 12.33
N SER A 209 -10.45 -6.31 11.61
CA SER A 209 -11.50 -5.51 11.00
C SER A 209 -12.15 -6.23 9.83
N LEU A 210 -11.38 -6.95 9.01
CA LEU A 210 -11.92 -7.81 7.95
C LEU A 210 -12.77 -8.96 8.52
N TYR A 211 -12.27 -9.66 9.55
CA TYR A 211 -13.00 -10.72 10.26
C TYR A 211 -14.33 -10.21 10.83
N ARG A 212 -14.31 -9.09 11.56
CA ARG A 212 -15.52 -8.45 12.14
C ARG A 212 -16.49 -7.94 11.06
N LEU A 213 -15.99 -7.60 9.87
CA LEU A 213 -16.82 -7.19 8.73
C LEU A 213 -17.37 -8.38 7.92
N GLY A 214 -16.99 -9.61 8.25
CA GLY A 214 -17.57 -10.83 7.68
C GLY A 214 -17.04 -11.20 6.30
N THR A 215 -15.76 -10.95 6.02
CA THR A 215 -15.11 -11.50 4.80
C THR A 215 -15.31 -13.01 4.72
N GLN A 216 -15.58 -13.49 3.51
CA GLN A 216 -15.58 -14.94 3.21
C GLN A 216 -14.23 -15.40 2.62
N ALA A 217 -13.45 -14.48 2.04
CA ALA A 217 -12.09 -14.74 1.61
C ALA A 217 -11.16 -14.98 2.81
N ASP A 218 -10.14 -15.83 2.61
CA ASP A 218 -9.14 -16.18 3.62
C ASP A 218 -8.39 -14.96 4.18
N LEU A 219 -7.99 -15.04 5.45
CA LEU A 219 -7.07 -14.08 6.05
C LEU A 219 -5.67 -14.68 6.11
N VAL A 220 -4.67 -13.97 5.57
CA VAL A 220 -3.29 -14.47 5.44
C VAL A 220 -2.29 -13.49 6.07
N MET A 221 -1.34 -14.03 6.82
CA MET A 221 -0.27 -13.28 7.50
C MET A 221 1.09 -13.82 7.08
N LEU A 222 1.80 -13.12 6.19
CA LEU A 222 3.19 -13.41 5.83
C LEU A 222 4.11 -12.83 6.92
N TYR A 223 4.79 -13.68 7.69
CA TYR A 223 5.55 -13.27 8.88
C TYR A 223 7.00 -13.77 8.89
N PRO A 224 7.95 -13.10 9.57
CA PRO A 224 9.35 -13.51 9.61
C PRO A 224 9.50 -14.86 10.30
N ARG A 225 10.08 -15.84 9.58
CA ARG A 225 10.18 -17.24 9.98
C ARG A 225 10.82 -17.49 11.35
N GLN A 226 11.65 -16.57 11.82
CA GLN A 226 12.29 -16.60 13.14
C GLN A 226 11.34 -16.31 14.32
N TRP A 227 10.14 -15.74 14.09
CA TRP A 227 9.13 -15.58 15.13
C TRP A 227 8.42 -16.92 15.35
N LYS A 228 8.66 -17.56 16.50
CA LYS A 228 8.00 -18.81 16.86
C LYS A 228 6.48 -18.59 16.98
N VAL A 229 5.69 -19.49 16.40
CA VAL A 229 4.25 -19.56 16.69
C VAL A 229 4.03 -20.75 17.63
N PRO A 230 3.52 -20.55 18.86
CA PRO A 230 3.27 -21.64 19.80
C PRO A 230 2.07 -22.48 19.39
N ALA A 231 1.92 -23.67 19.99
CA ALA A 231 0.75 -24.50 19.80
C ALA A 231 -0.49 -23.83 20.42
N LEU A 232 -0.42 -23.46 21.70
CA LEU A 232 -1.43 -22.66 22.39
C LEU A 232 -0.92 -21.23 22.59
N ARG A 233 -1.79 -20.23 22.49
CA ARG A 233 -1.40 -18.81 22.70
C ARG A 233 -0.83 -18.53 24.10
N GLU A 234 -1.19 -19.34 25.10
CA GLU A 234 -0.66 -19.24 26.46
C GLU A 234 0.82 -19.66 26.59
N ASP A 235 1.35 -20.45 25.64
CA ASP A 235 2.78 -20.82 25.57
C ASP A 235 3.65 -19.73 24.88
N ALA A 236 3.10 -18.53 24.61
CA ALA A 236 3.79 -17.49 23.86
C ALA A 236 4.96 -16.85 24.63
N GLU A 237 6.19 -17.20 24.26
CA GLU A 237 7.43 -16.62 24.82
C GLU A 237 7.60 -15.12 24.54
N THR A 238 6.97 -14.57 23.48
CA THR A 238 7.12 -13.16 23.06
C THR A 238 5.78 -12.51 22.67
N PRO A 239 5.69 -11.16 22.68
CA PRO A 239 4.50 -10.45 22.20
C PRO A 239 4.14 -10.77 20.75
N GLU A 240 5.14 -10.93 19.87
CA GLU A 240 4.95 -11.31 18.46
C GLU A 240 4.38 -12.73 18.35
N SER A 241 4.91 -13.67 19.14
CA SER A 241 4.42 -15.04 19.24
C SER A 241 2.95 -15.07 19.66
N SER A 242 2.56 -14.22 20.63
CA SER A 242 1.17 -14.12 21.11
C SER A 242 0.24 -13.47 20.10
N GLN A 243 0.71 -12.48 19.32
CA GLN A 243 -0.07 -11.83 18.27
C GLN A 243 -0.26 -12.72 17.03
N LEU A 244 0.75 -13.49 16.63
CA LEU A 244 0.61 -14.50 15.58
C LEU A 244 -0.36 -15.61 15.99
N ALA A 245 -0.23 -16.15 17.21
CA ALA A 245 -1.18 -17.11 17.74
C ALA A 245 -2.60 -16.52 17.81
N LYS A 246 -2.77 -15.26 18.26
CA LYS A 246 -4.06 -14.55 18.22
C LYS A 246 -4.64 -14.44 16.80
N ALA A 247 -3.84 -14.09 15.79
CA ALA A 247 -4.32 -14.00 14.41
C ALA A 247 -4.93 -15.32 13.92
N ARG A 248 -4.23 -16.43 14.21
CA ARG A 248 -4.68 -17.80 13.91
C ARG A 248 -5.93 -18.19 14.73
N ASP A 249 -5.90 -17.97 16.04
CA ASP A 249 -6.87 -18.53 16.99
C ASP A 249 -8.17 -17.71 17.11
N GLU A 250 -8.10 -16.37 17.04
CA GLU A 250 -9.28 -15.50 17.14
C GLU A 250 -9.88 -15.15 15.76
N TYR A 251 -9.06 -15.06 14.72
CA TYR A 251 -9.49 -14.58 13.38
C TYR A 251 -9.31 -15.61 12.26
N GLY A 252 -8.89 -16.84 12.56
CA GLY A 252 -8.72 -17.91 11.58
C GLY A 252 -7.55 -17.72 10.60
N ALA A 253 -6.62 -16.79 10.87
CA ALA A 253 -5.61 -16.39 9.89
C ALA A 253 -4.59 -17.49 9.57
N LYS A 254 -4.40 -17.76 8.28
CA LYS A 254 -3.37 -18.63 7.72
C LYS A 254 -2.00 -17.95 7.84
N LEU A 255 -1.15 -18.45 8.72
CA LEU A 255 0.19 -17.91 8.96
C LEU A 255 1.21 -18.54 7.99
N VAL A 256 1.99 -17.72 7.29
CA VAL A 256 2.98 -18.16 6.29
C VAL A 256 4.38 -17.63 6.66
N PRO A 257 5.34 -18.50 7.04
CA PRO A 257 6.68 -18.07 7.45
C PRO A 257 7.56 -17.72 6.23
N ILE A 258 7.86 -16.43 6.07
CA ILE A 258 8.70 -15.86 5.01
C ILE A 258 10.09 -15.45 5.53
N GLU A 259 11.02 -15.23 4.61
CA GLU A 259 12.22 -14.44 4.88
C GLU A 259 11.92 -12.98 4.47
N VAL A 260 12.28 -12.01 5.31
CA VAL A 260 12.06 -10.59 4.99
C VAL A 260 12.93 -10.18 3.80
N GLN A 261 12.33 -9.53 2.82
CA GLN A 261 13.03 -9.03 1.63
C GLN A 261 13.45 -7.59 1.91
N SER A 262 14.73 -7.38 2.19
CA SER A 262 15.31 -6.07 2.52
C SER A 262 16.39 -5.70 1.50
N TYR A 263 16.22 -4.56 0.82
CA TYR A 263 17.19 -4.00 -0.12
C TYR A 263 17.58 -2.59 0.31
N ASP A 264 18.88 -2.28 0.39
CA ASP A 264 19.35 -0.93 0.68
C ASP A 264 19.26 -0.06 -0.58
N ARG A 265 18.22 0.78 -0.63
CA ARG A 265 17.96 1.79 -1.66
C ARG A 265 17.93 3.21 -1.06
N GLY A 266 18.64 3.44 0.05
CA GLY A 266 18.83 4.77 0.64
C GLY A 266 17.87 5.16 1.78
N ASP A 267 16.54 5.06 1.59
CA ASP A 267 15.58 5.30 2.69
C ASP A 267 15.33 4.04 3.52
N ILE A 268 15.98 3.98 4.68
CA ILE A 268 15.83 2.93 5.71
C ILE A 268 14.39 2.72 6.23
N THR A 269 13.45 3.63 5.90
CA THR A 269 12.03 3.49 6.24
C THR A 269 11.34 2.40 5.41
N TRP A 270 11.83 2.16 4.19
CA TRP A 270 11.15 1.36 3.16
C TRP A 270 11.99 0.19 2.62
N THR A 271 13.20 -0.05 3.15
CA THR A 271 14.08 -1.16 2.73
C THR A 271 13.39 -2.52 2.69
N ASP A 272 12.47 -2.75 3.64
CA ASP A 272 11.75 -4.02 3.79
C ASP A 272 10.46 -4.11 2.93
N SER A 273 10.09 -3.02 2.24
CA SER A 273 8.84 -2.92 1.47
C SER A 273 8.73 -3.95 0.35
N PHE A 274 9.85 -4.41 -0.18
CA PHE A 274 9.96 -5.51 -1.14
C PHE A 274 9.28 -6.80 -0.64
N THR A 275 9.13 -6.97 0.68
CA THR A 275 8.37 -8.09 1.29
C THR A 275 6.89 -8.07 0.89
N LYS A 276 6.32 -6.90 0.55
CA LYS A 276 4.97 -6.76 -0.03
C LYS A 276 4.82 -7.57 -1.31
N LEU A 277 5.88 -7.66 -2.12
CA LEU A 277 5.86 -8.29 -3.45
C LEU A 277 5.78 -9.83 -3.39
N LEU A 278 5.97 -10.43 -2.21
CA LEU A 278 5.65 -11.84 -1.94
C LEU A 278 4.14 -12.15 -2.09
N LEU A 279 3.29 -11.13 -2.23
CA LEU A 279 1.89 -11.23 -2.66
C LEU A 279 1.74 -12.04 -3.96
N PHE A 280 2.61 -11.82 -4.94
CA PHE A 280 2.56 -12.50 -6.24
C PHE A 280 3.00 -13.96 -6.17
N ASN A 281 3.65 -14.37 -5.08
CA ASN A 281 4.04 -15.76 -4.83
C ASN A 281 2.91 -16.59 -4.17
N GLN A 282 1.76 -16.00 -3.84
CA GLN A 282 0.62 -16.68 -3.18
C GLN A 282 -0.24 -17.48 -4.17
N THR A 283 0.43 -18.29 -5.00
CA THR A 283 -0.12 -19.05 -6.15
C THR A 283 -1.17 -20.11 -5.80
N GLN A 284 -1.40 -20.37 -4.51
CA GLN A 284 -2.53 -21.17 -4.03
C GLN A 284 -3.90 -20.46 -4.13
N TYR A 285 -3.91 -19.13 -4.36
CA TYR A 285 -5.13 -18.35 -4.55
C TYR A 285 -5.24 -17.86 -5.99
N LYS A 286 -6.47 -17.81 -6.51
CA LYS A 286 -6.79 -17.20 -7.82
C LYS A 286 -6.55 -15.70 -7.81
N ARG A 287 -6.86 -15.04 -6.68
CA ARG A 287 -6.72 -13.59 -6.52
C ARG A 287 -6.56 -13.22 -5.05
N VAL A 288 -5.73 -12.22 -4.79
CA VAL A 288 -5.40 -11.75 -3.45
C VAL A 288 -5.55 -10.23 -3.34
N ILE A 289 -5.93 -9.74 -2.16
CA ILE A 289 -5.97 -8.30 -1.85
C ILE A 289 -4.95 -7.98 -0.76
N HIS A 290 -4.01 -7.08 -1.06
CA HIS A 290 -3.17 -6.44 -0.07
C HIS A 290 -3.73 -5.06 0.32
N LEU A 291 -3.57 -4.71 1.59
CA LEU A 291 -3.87 -3.41 2.18
C LEU A 291 -2.64 -2.96 2.97
N ASP A 292 -2.08 -1.80 2.68
CA ASP A 292 -0.89 -1.29 3.37
C ASP A 292 -1.12 -1.20 4.88
N SER A 293 -0.22 -1.73 5.71
CA SER A 293 -0.57 -1.97 7.12
C SER A 293 -0.94 -0.69 7.90
N ASP A 294 -0.48 0.48 7.44
CA ASP A 294 -0.71 1.77 8.04
C ASP A 294 -1.98 2.47 7.53
N GLY A 295 -3.11 1.77 7.60
CA GLY A 295 -4.44 2.34 7.39
C GLY A 295 -5.51 1.85 8.37
N THR A 296 -6.76 1.76 7.91
CA THR A 296 -7.92 1.30 8.67
C THR A 296 -9.05 0.90 7.71
N VAL A 297 -9.53 -0.33 7.86
CA VAL A 297 -10.71 -0.85 7.14
C VAL A 297 -11.98 -0.33 7.81
N LYS A 298 -12.86 0.28 7.02
CA LYS A 298 -14.15 0.85 7.45
C LYS A 298 -15.35 0.01 7.02
N LYS A 299 -15.23 -0.73 5.92
CA LYS A 299 -16.29 -1.50 5.24
C LYS A 299 -15.67 -2.72 4.52
N PRO A 300 -16.46 -3.75 4.14
CA PRO A 300 -15.98 -4.82 3.27
C PRO A 300 -15.43 -4.26 1.95
N MET A 301 -14.54 -4.99 1.29
CA MET A 301 -13.98 -4.69 -0.04
C MET A 301 -14.02 -5.89 -0.99
N ASP A 302 -14.76 -6.94 -0.61
CA ASP A 302 -14.75 -8.26 -1.23
C ASP A 302 -15.22 -8.22 -2.70
N GLU A 303 -15.93 -7.17 -3.12
CA GLU A 303 -16.26 -6.98 -4.55
C GLU A 303 -15.02 -6.83 -5.44
N LEU A 304 -13.87 -6.42 -4.88
CA LEU A 304 -12.60 -6.34 -5.60
C LEU A 304 -12.09 -7.73 -6.03
N PHE A 305 -12.48 -8.82 -5.35
CA PHE A 305 -12.20 -10.18 -5.82
C PHE A 305 -12.92 -10.51 -7.13
N HIS A 306 -13.90 -9.71 -7.56
CA HIS A 306 -14.72 -9.93 -8.76
C HIS A 306 -14.47 -8.92 -9.91
N LEU A 307 -13.41 -8.10 -9.82
CA LEU A 307 -12.93 -7.29 -10.96
C LEU A 307 -12.63 -8.15 -12.21
N PRO A 308 -12.60 -7.58 -13.43
CA PRO A 308 -12.04 -8.25 -14.61
C PRO A 308 -10.62 -8.79 -14.35
N SER A 309 -10.20 -9.83 -15.09
CA SER A 309 -8.87 -10.42 -14.93
C SER A 309 -7.77 -9.47 -15.42
N ALA A 310 -6.73 -9.34 -14.60
CA ALA A 310 -5.52 -8.57 -14.81
C ALA A 310 -4.50 -9.04 -13.76
N ALA A 311 -3.21 -9.10 -14.12
CA ALA A 311 -2.14 -9.48 -13.19
C ALA A 311 -2.14 -8.62 -11.91
N CYS A 312 -2.50 -7.33 -12.05
CA CYS A 312 -2.65 -6.39 -10.96
C CYS A 312 -3.78 -5.38 -11.24
N ALA A 313 -4.48 -4.96 -10.19
CA ALA A 313 -5.37 -3.81 -10.16
C ALA A 313 -5.09 -2.95 -8.92
N MET A 314 -5.04 -1.62 -9.10
CA MET A 314 -4.68 -0.65 -8.06
C MET A 314 -5.47 0.66 -8.24
N PRO A 315 -5.65 1.46 -7.17
CA PRO A 315 -6.10 2.83 -7.30
C PRO A 315 -4.96 3.72 -7.81
N ARG A 316 -5.30 4.87 -8.38
CA ARG A 316 -4.32 5.92 -8.68
C ARG A 316 -4.03 6.77 -7.46
N GLY A 317 -2.76 7.15 -7.29
CA GLY A 317 -2.29 8.07 -6.25
C GLY A 317 -2.74 9.49 -6.57
N TYR A 318 -3.98 9.83 -6.21
CA TYR A 318 -4.61 11.10 -6.58
C TYR A 318 -3.88 12.35 -6.06
N TRP A 319 -3.05 12.22 -5.01
CA TRP A 319 -2.23 13.28 -4.45
C TRP A 319 -0.91 13.52 -5.21
N LEU A 320 -0.51 12.61 -6.10
CA LEU A 320 0.73 12.67 -6.86
C LEU A 320 0.60 13.62 -8.07
N ASP A 321 1.75 14.06 -8.58
CA ASP A 321 1.89 14.88 -9.78
C ASP A 321 3.24 14.59 -10.45
N PRO A 322 3.31 13.82 -11.56
CA PRO A 322 2.20 13.19 -12.27
C PRO A 322 1.46 12.12 -11.44
N ILE A 323 0.26 11.76 -11.88
CA ILE A 323 -0.55 10.72 -11.22
C ILE A 323 0.02 9.33 -11.56
N GLN A 324 0.37 8.57 -10.53
CA GLN A 324 0.94 7.21 -10.62
C GLN A 324 0.00 6.15 -10.01
N LEU A 325 0.35 4.87 -10.12
CA LEU A 325 -0.28 3.78 -9.39
C LEU A 325 0.08 3.83 -7.90
N ALA A 326 -0.86 3.51 -7.01
CA ALA A 326 -0.64 3.53 -5.56
C ALA A 326 -0.77 2.12 -4.93
N SER A 327 0.36 1.56 -4.49
CA SER A 327 0.50 0.23 -3.88
C SER A 327 -0.13 0.05 -2.48
N ILE A 328 -1.06 0.93 -2.11
CA ILE A 328 -1.77 0.96 -0.81
C ILE A 328 -2.93 -0.05 -0.77
N ILE A 329 -3.58 -0.26 -1.91
CA ILE A 329 -4.57 -1.33 -2.11
C ILE A 329 -4.19 -2.03 -3.41
N ILE A 330 -3.77 -3.29 -3.32
CA ILE A 330 -3.34 -4.08 -4.48
C ILE A 330 -4.26 -5.29 -4.60
N VAL A 331 -4.91 -5.45 -5.74
CA VAL A 331 -5.61 -6.69 -6.11
C VAL A 331 -4.72 -7.40 -7.13
N ALA A 332 -4.16 -8.56 -6.79
CA ALA A 332 -3.24 -9.28 -7.66
C ALA A 332 -3.76 -10.67 -8.04
N GLU A 333 -3.38 -11.17 -9.21
CA GLU A 333 -3.56 -12.56 -9.66
C GLU A 333 -2.19 -13.27 -9.55
N PRO A 334 -1.90 -14.01 -8.45
CA PRO A 334 -0.58 -14.58 -8.20
C PRO A 334 -0.19 -15.63 -9.24
N SER A 335 1.05 -15.56 -9.74
CA SER A 335 1.63 -16.55 -10.64
C SER A 335 3.15 -16.63 -10.45
N ALA A 336 3.74 -17.78 -10.74
CA ALA A 336 5.18 -17.95 -10.69
C ALA A 336 5.89 -17.06 -11.73
N GLU A 337 5.21 -16.85 -12.86
CA GLU A 337 5.63 -16.04 -14.00
C GLU A 337 5.70 -14.55 -13.62
N GLU A 338 4.63 -13.96 -13.07
CA GLU A 338 4.66 -12.55 -12.65
C GLU A 338 5.57 -12.34 -11.43
N PHE A 339 5.64 -13.30 -10.50
CA PHE A 339 6.60 -13.20 -9.39
C PHE A 339 8.06 -13.27 -9.88
N ALA A 340 8.36 -14.06 -10.92
CA ALA A 340 9.67 -14.07 -11.56
C ALA A 340 9.96 -12.75 -12.31
N ARG A 341 8.97 -12.21 -13.04
CA ARG A 341 9.04 -10.90 -13.72
C ARG A 341 9.38 -9.76 -12.75
N ILE A 342 8.76 -9.75 -11.57
CA ILE A 342 9.03 -8.75 -10.52
C ILE A 342 10.45 -8.91 -9.96
N GLN A 343 10.90 -10.14 -9.67
CA GLN A 343 12.27 -10.39 -9.20
C GLN A 343 13.33 -9.99 -10.23
N ASP A 344 13.11 -10.27 -11.52
CA ASP A 344 14.02 -9.87 -12.59
C ASP A 344 14.15 -8.34 -12.65
N TYR A 345 13.03 -7.60 -12.56
CA TYR A 345 13.05 -6.14 -12.51
C TYR A 345 13.86 -5.60 -11.31
N ILE A 346 13.61 -6.10 -10.10
CA ILE A 346 14.33 -5.70 -8.87
C ILE A 346 15.84 -5.93 -8.98
N ASN A 347 16.23 -7.07 -9.57
CA ASN A 347 17.63 -7.47 -9.70
C ASN A 347 18.36 -6.76 -10.85
N THR A 348 17.65 -6.17 -11.81
CA THR A 348 18.22 -5.48 -12.98
C THR A 348 18.18 -3.96 -12.90
N HIS A 349 17.29 -3.39 -12.07
CA HIS A 349 17.11 -1.95 -11.93
C HIS A 349 17.55 -1.50 -10.53
N GLU A 350 18.81 -1.06 -10.37
CA GLU A 350 19.33 -0.67 -9.06
C GLU A 350 18.70 0.62 -8.49
N ASP A 351 18.27 1.53 -9.37
CA ASP A 351 17.55 2.77 -9.01
C ASP A 351 16.02 2.58 -8.96
N SER A 352 15.52 1.34 -8.81
CA SER A 352 14.08 1.01 -8.93
C SER A 352 13.15 1.64 -7.88
N GLY A 353 13.67 2.35 -6.89
CA GLY A 353 12.91 2.85 -5.74
C GLY A 353 12.42 1.72 -4.82
N PHE A 354 11.22 1.87 -4.28
CA PHE A 354 10.57 0.96 -3.34
C PHE A 354 9.33 0.30 -3.97
N ASP A 355 8.50 -0.38 -3.16
CA ASP A 355 7.37 -1.16 -3.66
C ASP A 355 6.41 -0.34 -4.57
N MET A 356 6.16 0.93 -4.26
CA MET A 356 5.28 1.78 -5.08
C MET A 356 5.91 2.12 -6.44
N ASP A 357 7.19 2.48 -6.46
CA ASP A 357 7.94 2.82 -7.67
C ASP A 357 8.09 1.60 -8.60
N ILE A 358 8.35 0.42 -8.01
CA ILE A 358 8.43 -0.86 -8.71
C ILE A 358 7.06 -1.25 -9.30
N MET A 359 6.00 -1.14 -8.50
CA MET A 359 4.64 -1.50 -8.94
C MET A 359 4.10 -0.53 -10.00
N ASP A 360 4.41 0.77 -9.91
CA ASP A 360 4.11 1.72 -10.98
C ASP A 360 4.91 1.38 -12.23
N SER A 361 6.23 1.21 -12.13
CA SER A 361 7.10 0.90 -13.28
C SER A 361 6.72 -0.38 -14.04
N ILE A 362 6.39 -1.47 -13.33
CA ILE A 362 6.07 -2.77 -13.94
C ILE A 362 4.66 -2.78 -14.53
N TYR A 363 3.70 -2.05 -13.94
CA TYR A 363 2.29 -2.16 -14.27
C TYR A 363 1.63 -0.89 -14.84
N HIS A 364 2.37 0.20 -15.06
CA HIS A 364 1.84 1.51 -15.51
C HIS A 364 0.77 1.42 -16.62
N ASP A 365 1.09 0.69 -17.69
CA ASP A 365 0.25 0.53 -18.88
C ASP A 365 -0.67 -0.71 -18.84
N SER A 366 -0.61 -1.52 -17.78
CA SER A 366 -1.25 -2.86 -17.71
C SER A 366 -2.09 -3.13 -16.46
N ALA A 367 -2.00 -2.30 -15.42
CA ALA A 367 -2.85 -2.40 -14.24
C ALA A 367 -4.30 -2.05 -14.57
N LEU A 368 -5.25 -2.83 -14.05
CA LEU A 368 -6.64 -2.41 -14.04
C LEU A 368 -6.83 -1.29 -13.00
N ILE A 369 -7.32 -0.14 -13.43
CA ILE A 369 -7.56 1.01 -12.55
C ILE A 369 -8.97 0.93 -11.97
N PHE A 370 -9.08 0.78 -10.65
CA PHE A 370 -10.33 1.02 -9.92
C PHE A 370 -10.29 2.43 -9.28
N PRO A 371 -11.44 3.09 -9.03
CA PRO A 371 -11.44 4.46 -8.51
C PRO A 371 -10.83 4.50 -7.10
N HIS A 372 -9.99 5.50 -6.84
CA HIS A 372 -9.56 5.80 -5.46
C HIS A 372 -10.76 6.24 -4.62
N ARG A 373 -11.68 7.03 -5.18
CA ARG A 373 -12.88 7.48 -4.49
C ARG A 373 -13.73 6.28 -4.02
N ASN A 374 -14.29 6.41 -2.81
CA ASN A 374 -14.95 5.36 -2.02
C ASN A 374 -14.03 4.23 -1.54
N TYR A 375 -12.88 3.96 -2.17
CA TYR A 375 -11.94 2.92 -1.71
C TYR A 375 -10.86 3.47 -0.78
N LEU A 376 -10.20 4.57 -1.14
CA LEU A 376 -8.98 5.09 -0.52
C LEU A 376 -9.09 6.61 -0.24
N LEU A 377 -8.97 6.97 1.04
CA LEU A 377 -8.82 8.35 1.51
C LEU A 377 -7.53 8.50 2.33
N LEU A 378 -6.70 9.49 2.02
CA LEU A 378 -5.54 9.82 2.86
C LEU A 378 -5.95 10.69 4.05
N THR A 379 -5.40 10.44 5.24
CA THR A 379 -5.57 11.36 6.39
C THR A 379 -4.86 12.70 6.23
N GLY A 380 -4.01 12.83 5.21
CA GLY A 380 -3.48 14.10 4.75
C GLY A 380 -4.54 15.03 4.14
N GLU A 381 -5.62 14.47 3.59
CA GLU A 381 -6.68 15.22 2.90
C GLU A 381 -7.29 16.30 3.80
N PHE A 382 -7.62 15.94 5.05
CA PHE A 382 -8.22 16.85 6.03
C PHE A 382 -7.35 18.07 6.36
N ARG A 383 -6.05 18.08 6.00
CA ARG A 383 -5.13 19.21 6.24
C ARG A 383 -4.98 20.15 5.04
N GLY A 384 -5.57 19.82 3.88
CA GLY A 384 -5.59 20.67 2.70
C GLY A 384 -6.81 21.59 2.63
N ASP A 385 -6.71 22.65 1.84
CA ASP A 385 -7.80 23.58 1.52
C ASP A 385 -8.42 23.28 0.13
N GLN A 386 -7.91 22.28 -0.61
CA GLN A 386 -8.29 21.94 -1.98
C GLN A 386 -8.47 20.43 -2.14
N HIS A 387 -9.69 19.99 -2.43
CA HIS A 387 -10.07 18.56 -2.42
C HIS A 387 -10.44 18.00 -3.82
N ALA A 388 -10.34 18.81 -4.87
CA ALA A 388 -10.75 18.43 -6.22
C ALA A 388 -10.05 17.16 -6.75
N LYS A 389 -8.77 16.96 -6.38
CA LYS A 389 -8.02 15.73 -6.72
C LYS A 389 -8.63 14.48 -6.08
N TYR A 390 -9.03 14.53 -4.80
CA TYR A 390 -9.74 13.42 -4.14
C TYR A 390 -11.16 13.23 -4.71
N LEU A 391 -11.92 14.32 -4.85
CA LEU A 391 -13.31 14.27 -5.32
C LEU A 391 -13.43 13.80 -6.78
N GLY A 392 -12.36 13.96 -7.57
CA GLY A 392 -12.29 13.65 -8.99
C GLY A 392 -13.02 14.67 -9.87
N ASN A 393 -13.39 15.83 -9.31
CA ASN A 393 -14.15 16.88 -9.97
C ASN A 393 -14.02 18.22 -9.23
N GLU A 394 -14.46 19.32 -9.86
CA GLU A 394 -14.41 20.69 -9.32
C GLU A 394 -15.78 21.23 -8.84
N TYR A 395 -16.87 20.48 -9.03
CA TYR A 395 -18.24 20.96 -8.78
C TYR A 395 -18.85 20.50 -7.44
N GLU A 396 -18.24 19.51 -6.77
CA GLU A 396 -18.71 19.00 -5.50
C GLU A 396 -18.02 19.70 -4.32
N GLU A 397 -18.83 20.12 -3.34
CA GLU A 397 -18.31 20.66 -2.08
C GLU A 397 -17.74 19.55 -1.19
N TRP A 398 -16.56 19.77 -0.63
CA TRP A 398 -15.95 18.84 0.31
C TRP A 398 -16.75 18.74 1.61
N ASN A 399 -16.89 17.50 2.11
CA ASN A 399 -17.53 17.21 3.37
C ASN A 399 -16.76 16.07 4.06
N ALA A 400 -16.00 16.42 5.10
CA ALA A 400 -15.16 15.48 5.86
C ALA A 400 -15.94 14.28 6.42
N THR A 401 -17.15 14.52 6.94
CA THR A 401 -18.02 13.46 7.48
C THR A 401 -18.44 12.49 6.38
N LYS A 402 -18.96 13.02 5.26
CA LYS A 402 -19.32 12.23 4.07
C LYS A 402 -18.13 11.43 3.55
N ALA A 403 -16.95 12.02 3.45
CA ALA A 403 -15.75 11.33 2.96
C ALA A 403 -15.34 10.14 3.86
N VAL A 404 -15.43 10.29 5.19
CA VAL A 404 -15.18 9.20 6.16
C VAL A 404 -16.29 8.14 6.15
N GLU A 405 -17.54 8.53 5.91
CA GLU A 405 -18.69 7.63 5.83
C GLU A 405 -18.77 6.86 4.52
N GLU A 406 -18.36 7.44 3.39
CA GLU A 406 -18.33 6.80 2.07
C GLU A 406 -17.16 5.81 1.94
N THR A 407 -15.98 6.16 2.46
CA THR A 407 -14.73 5.43 2.25
C THR A 407 -14.69 4.04 2.89
N ARG A 408 -14.10 3.06 2.17
CA ARG A 408 -13.83 1.69 2.64
C ARG A 408 -12.47 1.53 3.34
N TYR A 409 -11.43 2.25 2.90
CA TYR A 409 -10.08 2.22 3.47
C TYR A 409 -9.48 3.61 3.68
N ILE A 410 -9.04 3.91 4.90
CA ILE A 410 -8.41 5.20 5.25
C ILE A 410 -6.93 4.96 5.54
N HIS A 411 -6.02 5.68 4.87
CA HIS A 411 -4.57 5.48 4.94
C HIS A 411 -3.83 6.65 5.61
N TRP A 412 -2.85 6.33 6.46
CA TRP A 412 -2.26 7.27 7.42
C TRP A 412 -1.13 8.13 6.83
N SER A 413 -1.46 9.04 5.91
CA SER A 413 -0.53 10.06 5.41
C SER A 413 -0.39 11.22 6.41
N GLU A 414 0.50 11.06 7.40
CA GLU A 414 0.53 11.92 8.60
C GLU A 414 1.55 13.06 8.64
N TRP A 415 2.47 13.17 7.66
CA TRP A 415 3.51 14.22 7.70
C TRP A 415 2.92 15.62 7.92
N PRO A 416 3.47 16.45 8.85
CA PRO A 416 4.68 16.24 9.65
C PRO A 416 4.44 15.57 11.02
N LEU A 417 3.20 15.19 11.33
CA LEU A 417 2.90 14.44 12.53
C LEU A 417 3.35 12.98 12.39
N PRO A 418 3.69 12.31 13.49
CA PRO A 418 4.01 10.89 13.44
C PRO A 418 2.74 10.05 13.20
N LYS A 419 2.92 8.91 12.53
CA LYS A 419 1.93 7.85 12.33
C LYS A 419 1.17 7.53 13.64
N PRO A 420 -0.11 7.10 13.59
CA PRO A 420 -1.01 7.13 14.75
C PRO A 420 -0.58 6.28 15.96
N TRP A 421 0.20 5.22 15.74
CA TRP A 421 0.77 4.38 16.80
C TRP A 421 1.94 5.03 17.58
N ILE A 422 2.36 6.24 17.22
CA ILE A 422 3.33 7.06 17.97
C ILE A 422 2.58 8.27 18.53
N ARG A 423 2.74 8.54 19.84
CA ARG A 423 2.15 9.74 20.45
C ARG A 423 2.84 11.00 19.90
N PRO A 424 2.11 11.96 19.30
CA PRO A 424 2.67 13.26 18.94
C PRO A 424 2.97 14.06 20.21
N HIS A 425 3.91 15.00 20.13
CA HIS A 425 4.04 16.01 21.18
C HIS A 425 2.82 16.94 21.13
N GLU A 426 2.29 17.36 22.28
CA GLU A 426 1.02 18.11 22.34
C GLU A 426 1.07 19.41 21.53
N VAL A 427 2.21 20.11 21.57
CA VAL A 427 2.46 21.33 20.79
C VAL A 427 2.49 21.04 19.29
N ASP A 428 3.05 19.90 18.87
CA ASP A 428 3.08 19.52 17.45
C ASP A 428 1.66 19.20 16.98
N LEU A 429 0.90 18.40 17.73
CA LEU A 429 -0.49 18.05 17.40
C LEU A 429 -1.34 19.33 17.27
N LYS A 430 -1.30 20.21 18.27
CA LYS A 430 -2.03 21.48 18.26
C LYS A 430 -1.70 22.36 17.05
N ASN A 431 -0.44 22.36 16.61
CA ASN A 431 0.05 23.22 15.52
C ASN A 431 -0.04 22.58 14.12
N LYS A 432 -0.31 21.26 14.01
CA LYS A 432 -0.23 20.50 12.75
C LYS A 432 -1.45 19.62 12.44
N GLN A 433 -2.40 19.48 13.37
CA GLN A 433 -3.76 19.02 13.06
C GLN A 433 -4.44 19.97 12.04
N PRO A 434 -5.52 19.55 11.37
CA PRO A 434 -6.34 20.46 10.57
C PRO A 434 -6.77 21.70 11.36
N LYS A 435 -6.89 22.82 10.64
CA LYS A 435 -7.44 24.05 11.21
C LYS A 435 -8.97 23.96 11.31
N CYS A 436 -9.56 24.91 12.01
CA CYS A 436 -10.92 25.33 11.70
C CYS A 436 -10.87 26.56 10.79
N HIS A 437 -11.98 26.83 10.12
CA HIS A 437 -12.12 27.96 9.20
C HIS A 437 -13.28 28.83 9.68
N ASP A 438 -13.08 30.15 9.72
CA ASP A 438 -14.17 31.09 10.02
C ASP A 438 -15.26 30.95 8.94
N THR A 439 -16.53 30.92 9.38
CA THR A 439 -17.68 30.87 8.48
C THR A 439 -18.40 32.21 8.41
N ASP A 440 -19.10 32.48 7.31
CA ASP A 440 -19.90 33.71 7.10
C ASP A 440 -21.05 33.91 8.13
N LYS A 441 -21.22 33.00 9.09
CA LYS A 441 -22.33 32.94 10.05
C LYS A 441 -21.83 32.75 11.49
N GLU A 442 -21.03 33.70 11.98
CA GLU A 442 -20.55 33.81 13.38
C GLU A 442 -20.17 32.47 14.04
N GLY A 443 -19.19 31.76 13.46
CA GLY A 443 -18.66 30.52 14.04
C GLY A 443 -17.55 29.87 13.21
N GLU A 444 -16.81 28.95 13.84
CA GLU A 444 -15.75 28.14 13.21
C GLU A 444 -16.32 26.83 12.63
N ASP A 445 -15.95 26.46 11.41
CA ASP A 445 -16.10 25.10 10.89
C ASP A 445 -14.85 24.27 11.22
N CYS A 446 -15.03 23.28 12.10
CA CYS A 446 -13.98 22.38 12.57
C CYS A 446 -14.10 20.94 12.01
N ARG A 447 -15.02 20.67 11.07
CA ARG A 447 -15.34 19.29 10.61
C ARG A 447 -14.12 18.49 10.15
N ASN A 448 -13.16 19.14 9.47
CA ASN A 448 -11.89 18.53 9.08
C ASN A 448 -11.05 18.07 10.28
N ARG A 449 -10.88 18.93 11.29
CA ARG A 449 -10.11 18.65 12.50
C ARG A 449 -10.77 17.56 13.33
N ASP A 450 -12.08 17.66 13.52
CA ASP A 450 -12.80 16.81 14.45
C ASP A 450 -12.94 15.38 13.88
N ALA A 451 -13.13 15.24 12.55
CA ALA A 451 -13.05 13.94 11.87
C ALA A 451 -11.65 13.32 11.95
N TYR A 452 -10.59 14.11 11.69
CA TYR A 452 -9.20 13.65 11.80
C TYR A 452 -8.82 13.19 13.22
N LEU A 453 -9.24 13.94 14.26
CA LEU A 453 -8.99 13.57 15.65
C LEU A 453 -9.77 12.31 16.06
N ALA A 454 -11.04 12.19 15.65
CA ALA A 454 -11.85 10.99 15.90
C ALA A 454 -11.23 9.72 15.26
N LEU A 455 -10.67 9.83 14.04
CA LEU A 455 -9.94 8.72 13.42
C LEU A 455 -8.69 8.32 14.22
N ARG A 456 -7.95 9.29 14.78
CA ARG A 456 -6.75 8.99 15.60
C ARG A 456 -7.11 8.38 16.94
N GLU A 457 -8.17 8.86 17.59
CA GLU A 457 -8.70 8.26 18.82
C GLU A 457 -9.18 6.82 18.58
N ASP A 458 -9.97 6.58 17.52
CA ASP A 458 -10.42 5.24 17.14
C ASP A 458 -9.26 4.27 16.86
N PHE A 459 -8.21 4.72 16.15
CA PHE A 459 -7.03 3.90 15.92
C PHE A 459 -6.30 3.55 17.23
N THR A 460 -6.07 4.53 18.11
CA THR A 460 -5.43 4.28 19.42
C THR A 460 -6.27 3.32 20.27
N ARG A 461 -7.59 3.50 20.29
CA ARG A 461 -8.55 2.65 21.00
C ARG A 461 -8.51 1.20 20.47
N ARG A 462 -8.65 0.99 19.16
CA ARG A 462 -8.58 -0.35 18.53
C ARG A 462 -7.21 -1.00 18.73
N ARG A 463 -6.10 -0.26 18.62
CA ARG A 463 -4.75 -0.80 18.84
C ARG A 463 -4.64 -1.45 20.23
N LYS A 464 -5.14 -0.76 21.24
CA LYS A 464 -5.14 -1.20 22.64
C LYS A 464 -6.08 -2.38 22.91
N GLU A 465 -7.22 -2.43 22.22
CA GLU A 465 -8.20 -3.54 22.30
C GLU A 465 -7.68 -4.81 21.60
N VAL A 466 -7.07 -4.67 20.43
CA VAL A 466 -6.63 -5.79 19.58
C VAL A 466 -5.25 -6.32 19.98
N CYS A 467 -4.28 -5.43 20.21
CA CYS A 467 -2.87 -5.78 20.37
C CYS A 467 -2.38 -5.87 21.82
N GLY A 468 -3.08 -5.22 22.77
CA GLY A 468 -2.61 -5.04 24.14
C GLY A 468 -2.15 -3.61 24.45
N ARG A 469 -1.91 -3.31 25.74
CA ARG A 469 -1.47 -1.96 26.20
C ARG A 469 0.01 -1.70 25.98
N GLU A 470 0.79 -2.76 25.87
CA GLU A 470 2.23 -2.77 25.62
C GLU A 470 2.58 -2.31 24.19
N PHE A 471 1.58 -2.26 23.28
CA PHE A 471 1.65 -1.66 21.95
C PHE A 471 1.01 -0.25 21.89
N ASP A 472 0.49 0.28 23.01
CA ASP A 472 -0.17 1.59 23.10
C ASP A 472 0.88 2.72 23.16
N HIS A 473 1.06 3.41 22.03
CA HIS A 473 2.04 4.48 21.77
C HIS A 473 3.53 4.11 21.94
N GLU A 474 4.24 3.98 20.81
CA GLU A 474 5.69 3.86 20.79
C GLU A 474 6.41 5.10 21.36
N ASP A 475 7.16 4.92 22.46
CA ASP A 475 8.11 5.91 22.96
C ASP A 475 9.17 6.21 21.90
N ARG A 476 9.22 7.46 21.40
CA ARG A 476 10.30 7.93 20.50
C ARG A 476 11.71 7.61 21.06
N ALA A 477 11.86 7.64 22.38
CA ALA A 477 13.12 7.34 23.09
C ALA A 477 13.67 5.93 22.83
N LYS A 478 12.82 4.93 22.51
CA LYS A 478 13.26 3.56 22.23
C LYS A 478 13.98 3.46 20.88
N ARG A 479 13.61 4.28 19.87
CA ARG A 479 14.31 4.32 18.57
C ARG A 479 15.75 4.83 18.68
N SER A 480 16.04 5.76 19.60
CA SER A 480 17.41 6.30 19.79
C SER A 480 18.39 5.37 20.53
N MET A 481 17.97 4.17 20.96
CA MET A 481 18.85 3.18 21.61
C MET A 481 18.83 1.80 20.94
N GLY A 482 17.97 1.60 19.94
CA GLY A 482 17.67 0.30 19.33
C GLY A 482 18.55 -0.12 18.15
N THR A 483 19.86 0.17 18.16
CA THR A 483 20.76 -0.20 17.03
C THR A 483 22.19 -0.55 17.45
N LYS A 484 22.37 -1.12 18.64
CA LYS A 484 23.62 -1.81 19.05
C LYS A 484 23.34 -3.00 19.96
N ARG A 485 23.16 -4.19 19.36
CA ARG A 485 23.51 -5.48 19.95
C ARG A 485 23.72 -6.52 18.85
#